data_AF-A0AAE3V9Y5-F1
#
_entry.id   AF-A0AAE3V9Y5-F1
#
_cell.length_a   1.000
_cell.length_b   1.000
_cell.length_c   1.000
_cell.angle_alpha   90.00
_cell.angle_beta   90.00
_cell.angle_gamma   90.00
#
_symmetry.space_group_name_H-M   'P 1'
#
loop_
_entity.id
_entity.type
_entity.pdbx_description
1 polymer ?
#
loop_
_entity_poly.entity_id
_entity_poly.type
_entity_poly.pdbx_seq_one_letter_code
_entity_poly.pdbx_strand_id
1 'polypeptide(L)'
;MIRELKDDGKSYIKIFLIGILVGCITRLLDYCSLDTLWSWSSIQTLLGFWMISNTIIVVKSSSNKCAGISSFLYMFGMTLSFYGLQVILGMFIPMFSDRFRFSLFIMFTILSIPCAIAAFILYYWNKNEFYNSVLYSLPVGALFSETVAIAIKFHMTHTFLFQLLMDGIGTIAFGVLFFNKVKNRYVYLFSIIISFLVFYFILYHREVLTWLE
;
A
#
# COMPACT_ATOMS: atom_id res chain seq x y z
N MET A 1 -11.78 -12.04 15.24
CA MET A 1 -11.01 -11.82 13.99
C MET A 1 -10.58 -13.18 13.48
N ILE A 2 -10.95 -13.54 12.25
CA ILE A 2 -10.51 -14.79 11.64
C ILE A 2 -9.04 -14.60 11.29
N ARG A 3 -8.14 -15.21 12.07
CA ARG A 3 -6.70 -15.26 11.76
C ARG A 3 -6.52 -16.33 10.69
N GLU A 4 -6.39 -15.89 9.45
CA GLU A 4 -6.28 -16.79 8.29
C GLU A 4 -4.83 -17.16 7.99
N LEU A 5 -3.87 -16.28 8.31
CA LEU A 5 -2.46 -16.50 8.05
C LEU A 5 -1.78 -17.05 9.30
N LYS A 6 -1.43 -18.33 9.25
CA LYS A 6 -0.67 -19.01 10.31
C LYS A 6 0.84 -18.89 10.02
N ASP A 7 1.65 -19.04 11.06
CA ASP A 7 3.11 -19.09 10.94
C ASP A 7 3.53 -20.48 10.42
N ASP A 8 3.20 -20.74 9.16
CA ASP A 8 3.46 -22.01 8.50
C ASP A 8 3.85 -21.80 7.03
N GLY A 9 4.63 -22.74 6.49
CA GLY A 9 5.14 -22.65 5.13
C GLY A 9 4.05 -22.54 4.06
N LYS A 10 2.86 -23.13 4.27
CA LYS A 10 1.77 -23.08 3.27
C LYS A 10 1.15 -21.69 3.21
N SER A 11 0.95 -21.03 4.36
CA SER A 11 0.48 -19.64 4.41
C SER A 11 1.46 -18.68 3.72
N TYR A 12 2.76 -18.87 3.92
CA TYR A 12 3.79 -18.06 3.28
C TYR A 12 3.84 -18.24 1.76
N ILE A 13 3.79 -19.49 1.28
CA ILE A 13 3.73 -19.79 -0.16
C ILE A 13 2.46 -19.17 -0.78
N LYS A 14 1.32 -19.30 -0.10
CA LYS A 14 0.06 -18.72 -0.58
C LYS A 14 0.14 -17.20 -0.73
N ILE A 15 0.70 -16.50 0.26
CA ILE A 15 0.88 -15.04 0.19
C ILE A 15 1.86 -14.65 -0.90
N PHE A 16 2.95 -15.39 -1.07
CA PHE A 16 3.92 -15.16 -2.15
C PHE A 16 3.26 -15.32 -3.53
N LEU A 17 2.44 -16.36 -3.74
CA LEU A 17 1.68 -16.55 -4.98
C LEU A 17 0.64 -15.45 -5.20
N ILE A 18 -0.04 -14.99 -4.15
CA ILE A 18 -0.94 -13.83 -4.25
C ILE A 18 -0.15 -12.58 -4.66
N GLY A 19 1.05 -12.38 -4.09
CA GLY A 19 1.96 -11.31 -4.50
C GLY A 19 2.31 -11.41 -5.98
N ILE A 20 2.67 -12.60 -6.48
CA ILE A 20 2.93 -12.81 -7.91
C ILE A 20 1.73 -12.46 -8.77
N LEU A 21 0.53 -12.92 -8.40
CA LEU A 21 -0.69 -12.63 -9.16
C LEU A 21 -0.99 -11.14 -9.21
N VAL A 22 -0.89 -10.45 -8.06
CA VAL A 22 -1.11 -9.01 -7.98
C VAL A 22 -0.07 -8.25 -8.80
N GLY A 23 1.21 -8.63 -8.74
CA GLY A 23 2.24 -7.98 -9.54
C GLY A 23 2.03 -8.16 -11.04
N CYS A 24 1.59 -9.34 -11.49
CA CYS A 24 1.13 -9.54 -12.86
C CYS A 24 -0.05 -8.62 -13.22
N ILE A 25 -1.08 -8.54 -12.38
CA ILE A 25 -2.25 -7.69 -12.61
C ILE A 25 -1.83 -6.22 -12.71
N THR A 26 -1.04 -5.71 -11.75
CA THR A 26 -0.55 -4.32 -11.78
C THR A 26 0.23 -4.02 -13.05
N ARG A 27 1.05 -4.97 -13.54
CA ARG A 27 1.77 -4.80 -14.81
C ARG A 27 0.85 -4.83 -16.03
N LEU A 28 -0.21 -5.62 -16.01
CA LEU A 28 -1.22 -5.61 -17.07
C LEU A 28 -2.07 -4.32 -17.03
N LEU A 29 -2.28 -3.73 -15.86
CA LEU A 29 -2.99 -2.45 -15.74
C LEU A 29 -2.18 -1.28 -16.31
N ASP A 30 -0.88 -1.43 -16.56
CA ASP A 30 -0.10 -0.45 -17.34
C ASP A 30 -0.54 -0.31 -18.80
N TYR A 31 -1.32 -1.27 -19.33
CA TYR A 31 -1.97 -1.07 -20.63
C TYR A 31 -3.05 0.02 -20.59
N CYS A 32 -3.59 0.33 -19.40
CA CYS A 32 -4.55 1.40 -19.24
C CYS A 32 -3.84 2.73 -19.06
N SER A 33 -4.23 3.75 -19.83
CA SER A 33 -3.60 5.07 -19.77
C SER A 33 -3.86 5.79 -18.44
N LEU A 34 -2.80 6.43 -17.93
CA LEU A 34 -2.85 7.27 -16.73
C LEU A 34 -3.68 8.54 -16.93
N ASP A 35 -3.79 9.03 -18.17
CA ASP A 35 -4.46 10.30 -18.50
C ASP A 35 -5.99 10.17 -18.63
N THR A 36 -6.54 8.98 -18.39
CA THR A 36 -7.99 8.80 -18.34
C THR A 36 -8.54 9.16 -16.97
N LEU A 37 -9.82 9.55 -16.90
CA LEU A 37 -10.53 9.79 -15.64
C LEU A 37 -10.28 8.68 -14.60
N TRP A 38 -10.25 7.43 -15.06
CA TRP A 38 -10.09 6.26 -14.22
C TRP A 38 -8.64 5.93 -13.85
N SER A 39 -7.64 6.32 -14.65
CA SER A 39 -6.21 6.12 -14.37
C SER A 39 -5.82 4.76 -13.75
N TRP A 40 -6.31 3.63 -14.27
CA TRP A 40 -6.13 2.29 -13.64
C TRP A 40 -4.67 1.86 -13.39
N SER A 41 -3.70 2.42 -14.13
CA SER A 41 -2.27 2.22 -13.91
C SER A 41 -1.76 2.89 -12.61
N SER A 42 -2.56 3.76 -11.97
CA SER A 42 -2.23 4.45 -10.71
C SER A 42 -1.96 3.51 -9.54
N ILE A 43 -2.55 2.31 -9.57
CA ILE A 43 -2.44 1.28 -8.53
C ILE A 43 -0.98 0.93 -8.23
N GLN A 44 -0.14 0.96 -9.27
CA GLN A 44 1.27 0.62 -9.12
C GLN A 44 2.11 1.78 -8.59
N THR A 45 1.73 3.02 -8.91
CA THR A 45 2.57 4.20 -8.68
C THR A 45 2.28 4.92 -7.36
N LEU A 46 1.04 4.83 -6.87
CA LEU A 46 0.61 5.49 -5.64
C LEU A 46 0.60 4.52 -4.45
N LEU A 47 0.85 5.05 -3.25
CA LEU A 47 1.13 4.28 -2.04
C LEU A 47 -0.11 3.55 -1.50
N GLY A 48 -1.30 4.01 -1.84
CA GLY A 48 -2.53 3.62 -1.17
C GLY A 48 -2.87 2.17 -1.34
N PHE A 49 -2.69 1.65 -2.56
CA PHE A 49 -2.88 0.23 -2.85
C PHE A 49 -1.95 -0.65 -1.97
N TRP A 50 -0.69 -0.24 -1.84
CA TRP A 50 0.33 -0.93 -1.06
C TRP A 50 0.02 -0.86 0.44
N MET A 51 -0.45 0.29 0.91
CA MET A 51 -0.85 0.49 2.30
C MET A 51 -2.07 -0.34 2.66
N ILE A 52 -3.10 -0.38 1.80
CA ILE A 52 -4.31 -1.19 2.02
C ILE A 52 -3.95 -2.68 2.06
N SER A 53 -3.27 -3.19 1.03
CA SER A 53 -2.93 -4.60 0.93
C SER A 53 -2.05 -5.06 2.10
N ASN A 54 -1.03 -4.28 2.47
CA ASN A 54 -0.18 -4.62 3.60
C ASN A 54 -0.93 -4.56 4.94
N THR A 55 -1.82 -3.57 5.12
CA THR A 55 -2.67 -3.48 6.31
C THR A 55 -3.58 -4.70 6.44
N ILE A 56 -4.16 -5.19 5.33
CA ILE A 56 -4.97 -6.43 5.32
C ILE A 56 -4.12 -7.63 5.75
N ILE A 57 -2.89 -7.76 5.24
CA ILE A 57 -1.97 -8.83 5.63
C ILE A 57 -1.73 -8.80 7.14
N VAL A 58 -1.34 -7.64 7.68
CA VAL A 58 -1.09 -7.50 9.13
C VAL A 58 -2.33 -7.81 9.97
N VAL A 59 -3.53 -7.39 9.52
CA VAL A 59 -4.79 -7.72 10.19
C VAL A 59 -5.06 -9.23 10.17
N LYS A 60 -4.76 -9.93 9.08
CA LYS A 60 -5.02 -11.37 8.93
C LYS A 60 -3.93 -12.27 9.53
N SER A 61 -2.76 -11.72 9.86
CA SER A 61 -1.64 -12.44 10.47
C SER A 61 -1.94 -12.93 11.88
N SER A 62 -1.27 -14.03 12.26
CA SER A 62 -1.40 -14.65 13.58
C SER A 62 -0.28 -14.30 14.57
N SER A 63 0.85 -13.80 14.06
CA SER A 63 2.02 -13.41 14.86
C SER A 63 2.74 -12.23 14.21
N ASN A 64 3.57 -11.53 14.98
CA ASN A 64 4.39 -10.42 14.47
C ASN A 64 5.33 -10.92 13.36
N LYS A 65 5.95 -12.09 13.57
CA LYS A 65 6.83 -12.74 12.58
C LYS A 65 6.06 -13.04 11.30
N CYS A 66 4.85 -13.60 11.43
CA CYS A 66 3.96 -13.86 10.30
C CYS A 66 3.62 -12.57 9.55
N ALA A 67 3.26 -11.48 10.23
CA ALA A 67 2.97 -10.20 9.58
C ALA A 67 4.17 -9.67 8.80
N GLY A 68 5.37 -9.69 9.39
CA GLY A 68 6.59 -9.22 8.72
C GLY A 68 6.99 -10.09 7.53
N ILE A 69 7.04 -11.41 7.70
CA ILE A 69 7.45 -12.35 6.64
C ILE A 69 6.41 -12.37 5.51
N SER A 70 5.12 -12.38 5.83
CA SER A 70 4.06 -12.32 4.82
C SER A 70 4.11 -11.00 4.05
N SER A 71 4.33 -9.86 4.72
CA SER A 71 4.51 -8.56 4.07
C SER A 71 5.70 -8.55 3.13
N PHE A 72 6.87 -9.05 3.59
CA PHE A 72 8.07 -9.18 2.77
C PHE A 72 7.80 -10.02 1.51
N LEU A 73 7.27 -11.23 1.69
CA LEU A 73 7.01 -12.16 0.59
C LEU A 73 5.99 -11.61 -0.40
N TYR A 74 4.96 -10.93 0.09
CA TYR A 74 3.98 -10.27 -0.76
C TYR A 74 4.62 -9.19 -1.64
N MET A 75 5.38 -8.27 -1.03
CA MET A 75 6.05 -7.17 -1.73
C MET A 75 7.12 -7.68 -2.70
N PHE A 76 7.89 -8.67 -2.27
CA PHE A 76 8.92 -9.30 -3.09
C PHE A 76 8.30 -10.06 -4.27
N GLY A 77 7.26 -10.86 -4.04
CA GLY A 77 6.54 -11.60 -5.08
C GLY A 77 5.90 -10.68 -6.12
N MET A 78 5.32 -9.56 -5.68
CA MET A 78 4.82 -8.52 -6.58
C MET A 78 5.94 -7.91 -7.42
N THR A 79 7.05 -7.50 -6.78
CA THR A 79 8.18 -6.89 -7.50
C THR A 79 8.77 -7.87 -8.53
N LEU A 80 8.96 -9.13 -8.14
CA LEU A 80 9.48 -10.18 -9.01
C LEU A 80 8.58 -10.41 -10.22
N SER A 81 7.28 -10.54 -10.02
CA SER A 81 6.32 -10.76 -11.11
C SER A 81 6.12 -9.53 -11.98
N PHE A 82 6.11 -8.34 -11.40
CA PHE A 82 5.97 -7.08 -12.14
C PHE A 82 7.12 -6.89 -13.15
N TYR A 83 8.36 -6.96 -12.67
CA TYR A 83 9.54 -6.80 -13.52
C TYR A 83 9.83 -8.05 -14.36
N GLY A 84 9.51 -9.25 -13.86
CA GLY A 84 9.64 -10.49 -14.63
C GLY A 84 8.69 -10.53 -15.82
N LEU A 85 7.42 -10.14 -15.61
CA LEU A 85 6.43 -10.05 -16.68
C LEU A 85 6.76 -8.93 -17.67
N GLN A 86 7.39 -7.84 -17.23
CA GLN A 86 7.92 -6.82 -18.14
C GLN A 86 8.90 -7.42 -19.17
N VAL A 87 9.82 -8.29 -18.75
CA VAL A 87 10.77 -8.94 -19.68
C VAL A 87 10.02 -9.81 -20.69
N ILE A 88 9.05 -10.60 -20.22
CA ILE A 88 8.29 -11.51 -21.07
C ILE A 88 7.47 -10.72 -22.10
N LEU A 89 6.71 -9.72 -21.65
CA LEU A 89 5.90 -8.89 -22.53
C LEU A 89 6.75 -8.03 -23.47
N GLY A 90 7.93 -7.58 -23.03
CA GLY A 90 8.87 -6.82 -23.85
C GLY A 90 9.44 -7.58 -25.04
N MET A 91 9.35 -8.92 -25.05
CA MET A 91 9.69 -9.74 -26.23
C MET A 91 8.63 -9.67 -27.34
N PHE A 92 7.38 -9.37 -26.99
CA PHE A 92 6.24 -9.41 -27.92
C PHE A 92 5.68 -8.03 -28.24
N ILE A 93 5.79 -7.07 -27.31
CA ILE A 93 5.09 -5.79 -27.38
C ILE A 93 6.10 -4.62 -27.29
N PRO A 94 6.20 -3.76 -28.32
CA PRO A 94 7.17 -2.67 -28.39
C PRO A 94 7.07 -1.67 -27.23
N MET A 95 5.85 -1.45 -26.72
CA MET A 95 5.59 -0.56 -25.57
C MET A 95 6.37 -0.98 -24.31
N PHE A 96 6.70 -2.27 -24.18
CA PHE A 96 7.47 -2.81 -23.05
C PHE A 96 8.86 -3.26 -23.45
N SER A 97 9.33 -2.96 -24.66
CA SER A 97 10.66 -3.36 -25.13
C SER A 97 11.80 -2.57 -24.48
N ASP A 98 11.49 -1.68 -23.53
CA ASP A 98 12.48 -1.08 -22.64
C ASP A 98 13.29 -2.19 -21.97
N ARG A 99 14.62 -2.05 -22.00
CA ARG A 99 15.55 -2.97 -21.31
C ARG A 99 15.13 -3.15 -19.86
N PHE A 100 15.36 -4.36 -19.33
CA PHE A 100 15.07 -4.70 -17.93
C PHE A 100 15.59 -3.61 -16.99
N ARG A 101 14.68 -2.97 -16.25
CA ARG A 101 14.99 -1.85 -15.36
C ARG A 101 15.58 -2.38 -14.04
N PHE A 102 16.77 -2.99 -14.12
CA PHE A 102 17.45 -3.66 -13.00
C PHE A 102 17.57 -2.77 -11.77
N SER A 103 17.90 -1.49 -11.95
CA SER A 103 18.01 -0.53 -10.84
C SER A 103 16.70 -0.37 -10.06
N LEU A 104 15.56 -0.27 -10.74
CA LEU A 104 14.26 -0.17 -10.08
C LEU A 104 13.86 -1.50 -9.42
N PHE A 105 14.12 -2.63 -10.07
CA PHE A 105 13.90 -3.96 -9.46
C PHE A 105 14.64 -4.10 -8.12
N ILE A 106 15.92 -3.71 -8.09
CA ILE A 106 16.73 -3.74 -6.86
C ILE A 106 16.18 -2.75 -5.83
N MET A 107 15.84 -1.53 -6.23
CA MET A 107 15.29 -0.52 -5.32
C MET A 107 14.00 -1.01 -4.63
N PHE A 108 13.02 -1.52 -5.37
CA PHE A 108 11.77 -2.02 -4.79
C PHE A 108 11.96 -3.30 -3.98
N THR A 109 12.92 -4.15 -4.37
CA THR A 109 13.31 -5.31 -3.56
C THR A 109 13.89 -4.88 -2.23
N ILE A 110 14.77 -3.87 -2.20
CA ILE A 110 15.33 -3.32 -0.95
C ILE A 110 14.22 -2.66 -0.12
N LEU A 111 13.28 -1.96 -0.75
CA LEU A 111 12.15 -1.30 -0.08
C LEU A 111 11.16 -2.29 0.55
N SER A 112 11.14 -3.56 0.11
CA SER A 112 10.34 -4.61 0.77
C SER A 112 10.81 -4.91 2.20
N ILE A 113 12.09 -4.65 2.53
CA ILE A 113 12.66 -4.88 3.87
C ILE A 113 12.06 -3.90 4.91
N PRO A 114 12.11 -2.56 4.74
CA PRO A 114 11.49 -1.65 5.68
C PRO A 114 9.97 -1.85 5.75
N CYS A 115 9.31 -2.26 4.66
CA CYS A 115 7.89 -2.62 4.68
C CYS A 115 7.61 -3.82 5.60
N ALA A 116 8.45 -4.85 5.56
CA ALA A 116 8.37 -6.01 6.45
C ALA A 116 8.59 -5.64 7.93
N ILE A 117 9.56 -4.76 8.20
CA ILE A 117 9.81 -4.23 9.55
C ILE A 117 8.60 -3.43 10.04
N ALA A 118 8.05 -2.56 9.20
CA ALA A 118 6.85 -1.78 9.52
C ALA A 118 5.65 -2.71 9.82
N ALA A 119 5.42 -3.75 9.01
CA ALA A 119 4.37 -4.74 9.24
C ALA A 119 4.55 -5.52 10.55
N PHE A 120 5.80 -5.90 10.86
CA PHE A 120 6.14 -6.54 12.14
C PHE A 120 5.82 -5.63 13.34
N ILE A 121 6.14 -4.34 13.24
CA ILE A 121 5.86 -3.35 14.29
C ILE A 121 4.36 -3.07 14.39
N LEU A 122 3.68 -2.87 13.26
CA LEU A 122 2.25 -2.59 13.21
C LEU A 122 1.45 -3.70 13.88
N TYR A 123 1.86 -4.96 13.77
CA TYR A 123 1.18 -6.06 14.46
C TYR A 123 1.11 -5.90 15.99
N TYR A 124 2.00 -5.11 16.61
CA TYR A 124 1.88 -4.78 18.03
C TYR A 124 0.61 -4.00 18.39
N TRP A 125 -0.13 -3.48 17.40
CA TRP A 125 -1.47 -2.92 17.58
C TRP A 125 -2.49 -3.90 18.19
N ASN A 126 -2.19 -5.20 18.26
CA ASN A 126 -3.07 -6.21 18.83
C ASN A 126 -2.81 -6.39 20.33
N LYS A 127 -1.74 -5.80 20.86
CA LYS A 127 -1.46 -5.79 22.29
C LYS A 127 -2.32 -4.71 22.96
N ASN A 128 -2.76 -4.99 24.18
CA ASN A 128 -3.67 -4.15 24.97
C ASN A 128 -2.99 -2.95 25.65
N GLU A 129 -2.04 -2.33 24.97
CA GLU A 129 -1.22 -1.22 25.46
C GLU A 129 -1.76 0.14 24.99
N PHE A 130 -1.29 1.24 25.60
CA PHE A 130 -1.64 2.60 25.17
C PHE A 130 -1.26 2.88 23.69
N TYR A 131 -0.10 2.38 23.26
CA TYR A 131 0.44 2.52 21.91
C TYR A 131 -0.42 1.88 20.80
N ASN A 132 -1.36 1.00 21.16
CA ASN A 132 -2.33 0.39 20.26
C ASN A 132 -3.05 1.44 19.40
N SER A 133 -3.53 2.50 20.04
CA SER A 133 -4.28 3.59 19.39
C SER A 133 -3.43 4.29 18.33
N VAL A 134 -2.15 4.52 18.61
CA VAL A 134 -1.20 5.17 17.70
C VAL A 134 -0.86 4.26 16.52
N LEU A 135 -0.64 2.98 16.76
CA LEU A 135 -0.28 2.03 15.69
C LEU A 135 -1.44 1.81 14.70
N TYR A 136 -2.68 1.77 15.20
CA TYR A 136 -3.86 1.70 14.32
C TYR A 136 -4.09 2.98 13.51
N SER A 137 -3.67 4.14 14.02
CA SER A 137 -3.89 5.41 13.29
C SER A 137 -2.90 5.61 12.14
N LEU A 138 -1.70 5.02 12.20
CA LEU A 138 -0.66 5.19 11.19
C LEU A 138 -1.13 4.86 9.75
N PRO A 139 -1.66 3.66 9.45
CA PRO A 139 -2.11 3.35 8.11
C PRO A 139 -3.32 4.20 7.67
N VAL A 140 -4.20 4.58 8.60
CA VAL A 140 -5.37 5.42 8.30
C VAL A 140 -4.95 6.86 7.98
N GLY A 141 -4.00 7.41 8.75
CA GLY A 141 -3.46 8.75 8.51
C GLY A 141 -2.68 8.84 7.20
N ALA A 142 -1.91 7.81 6.85
CA ALA A 142 -1.23 7.72 5.56
C ALA A 142 -2.23 7.69 4.39
N LEU A 143 -3.23 6.81 4.44
CA LEU A 143 -4.27 6.74 3.40
C LEU A 143 -5.06 8.05 3.29
N PHE A 144 -5.34 8.70 4.42
CA PHE A 144 -6.01 10.00 4.42
C PHE A 144 -5.15 11.09 3.77
N SER A 145 -3.83 11.10 4.01
CA SER A 145 -2.92 12.07 3.40
C SER A 145 -2.89 11.96 1.89
N GLU A 146 -2.86 10.74 1.38
CA GLU A 146 -2.89 10.47 -0.04
C GLU A 146 -4.24 10.80 -0.66
N THR A 147 -5.35 10.45 0.01
CA THR A 147 -6.70 10.82 -0.42
C THR A 147 -6.83 12.33 -0.61
N VAL A 148 -6.30 13.14 0.31
CA VAL A 148 -6.32 14.61 0.18
C VAL A 148 -5.44 15.08 -0.97
N ALA A 149 -4.22 14.56 -1.11
CA ALA A 149 -3.32 14.95 -2.20
C ALA A 149 -3.92 14.63 -3.58
N ILE A 150 -4.48 13.44 -3.75
CA ILE A 150 -5.13 13.03 -5.00
C ILE A 150 -6.42 13.82 -5.23
N ALA A 151 -7.19 14.16 -4.19
CA ALA A 151 -8.38 14.99 -4.35
C ALA A 151 -8.04 16.36 -4.93
N ILE A 152 -6.93 16.97 -4.49
CA ILE A 152 -6.43 18.23 -5.05
C ILE A 152 -6.01 18.03 -6.51
N LYS A 153 -5.24 16.97 -6.80
CA LYS A 153 -4.83 16.64 -8.17
C LYS A 153 -6.03 16.44 -9.10
N PHE A 154 -7.01 15.65 -8.67
CA PHE A 154 -8.24 15.38 -9.40
C PHE A 154 -9.04 16.65 -9.68
N HIS A 155 -9.06 17.60 -8.73
CA HIS A 155 -9.73 18.88 -8.94
C HIS A 155 -9.08 19.72 -10.06
N MET A 156 -7.74 19.66 -10.17
CA MET A 156 -6.98 20.43 -11.17
C MET A 156 -6.94 19.76 -12.55
N THR A 157 -6.72 18.45 -12.60
CA THR A 157 -6.45 17.73 -13.85
C THR A 157 -7.57 16.79 -14.28
N HIS A 158 -8.60 16.59 -13.46
CA HIS A 158 -9.71 15.65 -13.71
C HIS A 158 -9.26 14.19 -14.01
N THR A 159 -8.11 13.77 -13.47
CA THR A 159 -7.55 12.42 -13.60
C THR A 159 -7.37 11.78 -12.21
N PHE A 160 -7.24 10.45 -12.13
CA PHE A 160 -7.07 9.65 -10.89
C PHE A 160 -8.33 9.42 -10.03
N LEU A 161 -9.53 9.38 -10.63
CA LEU A 161 -10.77 9.12 -9.89
C LEU A 161 -10.76 7.75 -9.19
N PHE A 162 -10.27 6.71 -9.86
CA PHE A 162 -10.22 5.37 -9.27
C PHE A 162 -9.38 5.34 -8.00
N GLN A 163 -8.21 5.96 -8.04
CA GLN A 163 -7.32 6.05 -6.89
C GLN A 163 -7.98 6.80 -5.74
N LEU A 164 -8.62 7.95 -6.02
CA LEU A 164 -9.34 8.73 -5.01
C LEU A 164 -10.44 7.91 -4.33
N LEU A 165 -11.20 7.15 -5.10
CA LEU A 165 -12.24 6.26 -4.57
C LEU A 165 -11.65 5.14 -3.72
N MET A 166 -10.58 4.50 -4.20
CA MET A 166 -9.94 3.38 -3.52
C MET A 166 -9.31 3.81 -2.18
N ASP A 167 -8.59 4.93 -2.16
CA ASP A 167 -7.95 5.47 -0.96
C ASP A 167 -8.99 6.05 0.01
N GLY A 168 -10.03 6.71 -0.51
CA GLY A 168 -11.16 7.21 0.29
C GLY A 168 -11.94 6.07 0.97
N ILE A 169 -12.31 5.04 0.21
CA ILE A 169 -12.98 3.84 0.75
C ILE A 169 -12.05 3.13 1.75
N GLY A 170 -10.76 2.98 1.44
CA GLY A 170 -9.77 2.39 2.33
C GLY A 170 -9.66 3.14 3.65
N THR A 171 -9.58 4.48 3.60
CA THR A 171 -9.53 5.36 4.77
C THR A 171 -10.77 5.20 5.64
N ILE A 172 -11.96 5.20 5.05
CA ILE A 172 -13.22 5.03 5.79
C ILE A 172 -13.33 3.62 6.37
N ALA A 173 -13.06 2.59 5.59
CA ALA A 173 -13.19 1.20 6.00
C ALA A 173 -12.24 0.85 7.15
N PHE A 174 -10.95 1.21 7.03
CA PHE A 174 -9.99 1.01 8.12
C PHE A 174 -10.22 1.94 9.29
N GLY A 175 -10.63 3.19 9.04
CA GLY A 175 -11.04 4.14 10.07
C GLY A 175 -12.13 3.55 10.98
N VAL A 176 -13.22 3.06 10.40
CA VAL A 176 -14.32 2.43 11.15
C VAL A 176 -13.89 1.12 11.81
N LEU A 177 -13.17 0.26 11.09
CA LEU A 177 -12.74 -1.05 11.59
C LEU A 177 -11.80 -0.92 12.80
N PHE A 178 -10.89 0.06 12.79
CA PHE A 178 -9.97 0.30 13.88
C PHE A 178 -10.59 1.14 15.01
N PHE A 179 -11.46 2.11 14.70
CA PHE A 179 -12.18 2.87 15.73
C PHE A 179 -12.94 1.97 16.71
N ASN A 180 -13.53 0.88 16.21
CA ASN A 180 -14.23 -0.11 17.03
C ASN A 180 -13.29 -1.03 17.85
N LYS A 181 -12.00 -1.08 17.53
CA LYS A 181 -11.01 -1.95 18.19
C LYS A 181 -10.09 -1.23 19.16
N VAL A 182 -9.95 0.08 18.99
CA VAL A 182 -9.02 0.87 19.79
C VAL A 182 -9.55 1.07 21.20
N LYS A 183 -8.65 0.94 22.18
CA LYS A 183 -8.95 1.15 23.60
C LYS A 183 -9.29 2.61 23.92
N ASN A 184 -8.52 3.57 23.39
CA ASN A 184 -8.74 4.99 23.60
C ASN A 184 -9.02 5.73 22.28
N ARG A 185 -10.31 6.00 22.05
CA ARG A 185 -10.80 6.65 20.83
C ARG A 185 -10.27 8.06 20.63
N TYR A 186 -10.04 8.81 21.71
CA TYR A 186 -9.52 10.18 21.61
C TYR A 186 -8.07 10.20 21.14
N VAL A 187 -7.22 9.32 21.71
CA VAL A 187 -5.83 9.19 21.28
C VAL A 187 -5.76 8.73 19.82
N TYR A 188 -6.61 7.78 19.42
CA TYR A 188 -6.70 7.35 18.03
C TYR A 188 -6.99 8.50 17.06
N LEU A 189 -8.04 9.29 17.33
CA LEU A 189 -8.41 10.42 16.47
C LEU A 189 -7.30 11.47 16.41
N PHE A 190 -6.70 11.80 17.56
CA PHE A 190 -5.58 12.74 17.61
C PHE A 190 -4.36 12.22 16.84
N SER A 191 -4.04 10.94 16.98
CA SER A 191 -2.93 10.31 16.26
C SER A 191 -3.19 10.15 14.76
N ILE A 192 -4.46 10.01 14.31
CA ILE A 192 -4.79 10.09 12.87
C ILE A 192 -4.40 11.46 12.34
N ILE A 193 -4.79 12.54 13.02
CA ILE A 193 -4.52 13.91 12.56
C ILE A 193 -3.01 14.15 12.48
N ILE A 194 -2.26 13.76 13.52
CA ILE A 194 -0.80 13.90 13.52
C ILE A 194 -0.19 13.07 12.39
N SER A 195 -0.58 11.81 12.25
CA SER A 195 -0.05 10.92 11.21
C SER A 195 -0.36 11.46 9.82
N PHE A 196 -1.56 11.96 9.59
CA PHE A 196 -1.97 12.63 8.36
C PHE A 196 -1.05 13.80 8.04
N LEU A 197 -0.83 14.71 8.99
CA LEU A 197 0.03 15.88 8.77
C LEU A 197 1.47 15.46 8.45
N VAL A 198 2.02 14.51 9.19
CA VAL A 198 3.38 14.01 8.97
C VAL A 198 3.54 13.41 7.58
N PHE A 199 2.65 12.50 7.18
CA PHE A 199 2.72 11.88 5.86
C PHE A 199 2.46 12.89 4.73
N TYR A 200 1.51 13.81 4.92
CA TYR A 200 1.24 14.87 3.95
C TYR A 200 2.47 15.75 3.71
N PHE A 201 3.11 16.24 4.78
CA PHE A 201 4.28 17.11 4.64
C PHE A 201 5.52 16.40 4.08
N ILE A 202 5.72 15.14 4.44
CA ILE A 202 6.90 14.38 3.98
C ILE A 202 6.76 13.93 2.53
N LEU A 203 5.57 13.44 2.14
CA LEU A 203 5.39 12.76 0.86
C LEU A 203 4.73 13.64 -0.20
N TYR A 204 3.74 14.45 0.18
CA TYR A 204 2.84 15.08 -0.81
C TYR A 204 2.94 16.61 -0.88
N HIS A 205 3.45 17.28 0.16
CA HIS A 205 3.48 18.75 0.20
C HIS A 205 4.18 19.37 -1.01
N ARG A 206 5.35 18.83 -1.39
CA ARG A 206 6.09 19.32 -2.55
C ARG A 206 5.36 19.05 -3.86
N GLU A 207 4.74 17.89 -4.01
CA GLU A 207 4.00 17.52 -5.22
C GLU A 207 2.74 18.37 -5.39
N VAL A 208 2.00 18.58 -4.30
CA VAL A 208 0.79 19.42 -4.29
C VAL A 208 1.14 20.86 -4.63
N LEU A 209 2.24 21.41 -4.11
CA LEU A 209 2.73 22.74 -4.47
C LEU A 209 2.97 22.86 -5.98
N THR A 210 3.61 21.86 -6.60
CA THR A 210 3.87 21.88 -8.04
C THR A 210 2.61 21.75 -8.92
N TRP A 211 1.48 21.32 -8.37
CA TRP A 211 0.20 21.27 -9.10
C TRP A 211 -0.62 22.55 -8.96
N LEU A 212 -0.25 23.42 -8.01
CA LEU A 212 -0.94 24.68 -7.72
C LEU A 212 -0.29 25.89 -8.40
N GLU A 213 0.97 25.78 -8.80
CA GLU A 213 1.71 26.75 -9.63
C GLU A 213 1.37 26.61 -11.12
#